data_AF-A0A5B7HX40-F1
#
_entry.id   AF-A0A5B7HX40-F1
#
_cell.length_a   1.000
_cell.length_b   1.000
_cell.length_c   1.000
_cell.angle_alpha   90.00
_cell.angle_beta   90.00
_cell.angle_gamma   90.00
#
_symmetry.space_group_name_H-M   'P 1'
#
loop_
_entity.id
_entity.type
_entity.pdbx_description
1 polymer ?
#
loop_
_entity_poly.entity_id
_entity_poly.type
_entity_poly.pdbx_seq_one_letter_code
_entity_poly.pdbx_strand_id
1 'polypeptide(L)'
;MDSTTTTTTAEHRDLFPLVGETPSPALASLLQGLSAVHFGDTSLTTGSSSPSHELRLSDLLPTTDQYLTYDGSLTVPGCYETVTWIIPNKPLYIAFTQVRRAATIT
;
A
#
# COMPACT_ATOMS: atom_id res chain seq x y z
N MET A 1 -5.20 44.58 9.42
CA MET A 1 -6.06 43.49 8.88
C MET A 1 -5.13 42.31 8.75
N ASP A 2 -5.06 41.50 9.81
CA ASP A 2 -4.19 40.34 9.84
C ASP A 2 -5.07 39.13 9.51
N SER A 3 -4.89 38.57 8.31
CA SER A 3 -5.72 37.50 7.81
C SER A 3 -5.32 36.19 8.49
N THR A 4 -6.19 35.74 9.39
CA THR A 4 -6.13 34.42 10.03
C THR A 4 -6.11 33.34 8.96
N THR A 5 -4.95 32.73 8.73
CA THR A 5 -4.87 31.49 7.95
C THR A 5 -5.16 30.35 8.90
N THR A 6 -6.42 29.93 8.92
CA THR A 6 -6.84 28.71 9.62
C THR A 6 -6.28 27.53 8.83
N THR A 7 -5.10 27.03 9.23
CA THR A 7 -4.60 25.75 8.74
C THR A 7 -5.49 24.67 9.37
N THR A 8 -6.52 24.28 8.63
CA THR A 8 -7.30 23.08 8.95
C THR A 8 -6.38 21.89 8.74
N THR A 9 -5.75 21.40 9.81
CA THR A 9 -5.07 20.11 9.82
C THR A 9 -6.13 19.04 9.65
N ALA A 10 -6.53 18.80 8.41
CA ALA A 10 -7.17 17.55 8.05
C ALA A 10 -6.06 16.50 8.20
N GLU A 11 -6.11 15.72 9.28
CA GLU A 11 -5.35 14.48 9.37
C GLU A 11 -5.85 13.56 8.26
N HIS A 12 -5.26 13.74 7.08
CA HIS A 12 -5.64 13.03 5.89
C HIS A 12 -5.12 11.62 6.06
N ARG A 13 -6.07 10.71 6.18
CA ARG A 13 -5.79 9.29 6.33
C ARG A 13 -5.21 8.80 5.01
N ASP A 14 -3.89 8.60 4.98
CA ASP A 14 -3.16 7.91 3.91
C ASP A 14 -3.89 6.64 3.51
N LEU A 15 -3.71 6.18 2.27
CA LEU A 15 -4.44 5.06 1.67
C LEU A 15 -4.56 3.83 2.61
N PHE A 16 -5.63 3.76 3.42
CA PHE A 16 -5.87 2.63 4.31
C PHE A 16 -6.77 1.63 3.58
N PRO A 17 -6.28 0.41 3.32
CA PRO A 17 -7.15 -0.67 2.89
C PRO A 17 -8.27 -0.83 3.91
N LEU A 18 -9.51 -0.97 3.44
CA LEU A 18 -10.62 -1.33 4.32
C LEU A 18 -10.73 -2.84 4.41
N VAL A 19 -11.08 -3.33 5.60
CA VAL A 19 -11.34 -4.75 5.79
C VAL A 19 -12.66 -5.11 5.13
N GLY A 20 -12.62 -6.00 4.15
CA GLY A 20 -13.78 -6.58 3.49
C GLY A 20 -13.95 -8.06 3.83
N GLU A 21 -15.03 -8.66 3.33
CA GLU A 21 -15.32 -10.09 3.52
C GLU A 21 -14.54 -10.98 2.54
N THR A 22 -14.19 -10.45 1.35
CA THR A 22 -13.56 -11.21 0.28
C THR A 22 -12.04 -10.99 0.23
N PRO A 23 -11.24 -12.07 0.05
CA PRO A 23 -9.80 -11.94 -0.10
C PRO A 23 -9.43 -11.41 -1.48
N SER A 24 -8.46 -10.50 -1.54
CA SER A 24 -7.88 -10.01 -2.80
C SER A 24 -6.91 -11.05 -3.39
N PRO A 25 -7.14 -11.60 -4.60
CA PRO A 25 -6.24 -12.56 -5.23
C PRO A 25 -4.83 -12.01 -5.46
N ALA A 26 -4.72 -10.75 -5.92
CA ALA A 26 -3.45 -10.10 -6.15
C ALA A 26 -2.63 -9.97 -4.85
N LEU A 27 -3.28 -9.59 -3.75
CA LEU A 27 -2.62 -9.55 -2.44
C LEU A 27 -2.23 -10.95 -1.95
N ALA A 28 -3.03 -11.98 -2.24
CA ALA A 28 -2.69 -13.35 -1.89
C ALA A 28 -1.40 -13.81 -2.59
N SER A 29 -1.23 -13.50 -3.87
CA SER A 29 -0.01 -13.79 -4.64
C SER A 29 1.22 -13.06 -4.07
N LEU A 30 1.06 -11.78 -3.71
CA LEU A 30 2.14 -11.00 -3.08
C LEU A 30 2.54 -11.59 -1.71
N LEU A 31 1.57 -11.86 -0.83
CA LEU A 31 1.82 -12.43 0.50
C LEU A 31 2.40 -13.86 0.41
N GLN A 32 2.11 -14.58 -0.67
CA GLN A 32 2.74 -15.87 -0.93
C GLN A 32 4.23 -15.71 -1.24
N GLY A 33 4.61 -14.77 -2.10
CA GLY A 33 6.01 -14.48 -2.39
C GLY A 33 6.81 -14.06 -1.15
N LEU A 34 6.22 -13.23 -0.28
CA LEU A 34 6.87 -12.77 0.95
C LEU A 34 7.14 -13.90 1.95
N SER A 35 6.39 -15.01 1.90
CA SER A 35 6.63 -16.15 2.81
C SER A 35 7.98 -16.84 2.60
N ALA A 36 8.61 -16.66 1.43
CA ALA A 36 9.92 -17.21 1.11
C ALA A 36 11.08 -16.24 1.44
N VAL A 37 10.78 -14.99 1.79
CA VAL A 37 11.79 -13.99 2.14
C VAL A 37 12.13 -14.14 3.62
N HIS A 38 13.34 -14.65 3.90
CA HIS A 38 13.91 -14.65 5.24
C HIS A 38 14.91 -13.49 5.40
N PHE A 39 15.16 -13.10 6.66
CA PHE A 39 16.02 -11.97 7.06
C PHE A 39 17.35 -11.95 6.28
N GLY A 40 17.53 -10.95 5.40
CA GLY A 40 18.72 -10.81 4.54
C GLY A 40 18.41 -10.26 3.15
N ASP A 41 19.43 -10.25 2.28
CA ASP A 41 19.40 -9.82 0.86
C ASP A 41 18.91 -10.93 -0.09
N THR A 42 18.12 -11.88 0.42
CA THR A 42 17.64 -13.04 -0.34
C THR A 42 16.78 -12.57 -1.51
N SER A 43 17.39 -12.41 -2.68
CA SER A 43 16.71 -12.14 -3.93
C SER A 43 16.07 -13.44 -4.40
N LEU A 44 14.74 -13.48 -4.44
CA LEU A 44 14.02 -14.54 -5.11
C LEU A 44 14.27 -14.41 -6.62
N THR A 45 15.28 -15.13 -7.13
CA THR A 45 15.46 -15.26 -8.57
C THR A 45 14.35 -16.14 -9.12
N THR A 46 13.79 -15.71 -10.25
CA THR A 46 12.69 -16.33 -11.00
C THR A 46 13.06 -17.74 -11.47
N GLY A 47 13.11 -18.69 -10.54
CA GLY A 47 13.46 -20.10 -10.76
C GLY A 47 12.79 -21.03 -9.76
N SER A 48 12.10 -20.51 -8.73
CA SER A 48 11.23 -21.33 -7.90
C SER A 48 9.91 -21.56 -8.63
N SER A 49 9.67 -22.81 -9.02
CA SER A 49 8.50 -23.30 -9.76
C SER A 49 7.21 -23.28 -8.92
N SER A 50 6.95 -22.18 -8.20
CA SER A 50 5.62 -21.94 -7.66
C SER A 50 4.74 -21.37 -8.78
N PRO A 51 3.46 -21.77 -8.88
CA PRO A 51 2.52 -21.13 -9.79
C PRO A 51 2.24 -19.72 -9.25
N SER A 52 3.18 -18.80 -9.46
CA SER A 52 2.94 -17.39 -9.20
C SER A 52 1.92 -16.93 -10.22
N HIS A 53 0.71 -16.64 -9.74
CA HIS A 53 -0.23 -15.84 -10.50
C HIS A 53 0.51 -14.56 -10.94
N GLU A 54 0.38 -14.17 -12.21
CA GLU A 54 0.94 -12.91 -12.72
C GLU A 54 0.43 -11.76 -11.84
N LEU A 55 1.32 -11.11 -11.09
CA LEU A 55 0.93 -10.01 -10.22
C LEU A 55 0.82 -8.73 -11.07
N ARG A 56 -0.41 -8.31 -11.33
CA ARG A 56 -0.68 -7.03 -12.01
C ARG A 56 -0.85 -5.92 -10.98
N LEU A 57 -0.15 -4.80 -11.19
CA LEU A 57 -0.26 -3.63 -10.31
C LEU A 57 -1.68 -3.06 -10.28
N SER A 58 -2.41 -3.14 -11.40
CA SER A 58 -3.81 -2.72 -11.48
C SER A 58 -4.71 -3.41 -10.47
N ASP A 59 -4.40 -4.66 -10.12
CA ASP A 59 -5.23 -5.49 -9.24
C ASP A 59 -4.95 -5.21 -7.76
N LEU A 60 -3.89 -4.47 -7.46
CA LEU A 60 -3.56 -3.93 -6.14
C LEU A 60 -4.06 -2.49 -5.95
N LEU A 61 -4.60 -1.88 -7.00
CA LEU A 61 -5.12 -0.51 -6.96
C LEU A 61 -6.65 -0.52 -6.94
N PRO A 62 -7.29 0.42 -6.23
CA PRO A 62 -8.74 0.58 -6.28
C PRO A 62 -9.20 0.95 -7.69
N THR A 63 -10.37 0.46 -8.11
CA THR A 63 -11.00 0.86 -9.37
C THR A 63 -11.64 2.25 -9.23
N THR A 64 -10.81 3.28 -9.30
CA THR A 64 -11.22 4.69 -9.26
C THR A 64 -10.24 5.57 -10.01
N ASP A 65 -10.76 6.53 -10.76
CA ASP A 65 -9.95 7.59 -11.39
C ASP A 65 -9.89 8.85 -10.51
N GLN A 66 -10.62 8.86 -9.38
CA GLN A 66 -10.64 9.97 -8.44
C GLN A 66 -9.54 9.81 -7.39
N TYR A 67 -8.70 10.83 -7.25
CA TYR A 67 -7.62 10.90 -6.28
C TYR A 67 -7.44 12.33 -5.74
N LEU A 68 -6.85 12.43 -4.56
CA LEU A 68 -6.26 13.66 -4.02
C LEU A 68 -4.75 13.64 -4.29
N THR A 69 -4.15 14.81 -4.50
CA THR A 69 -2.71 14.95 -4.61
C THR A 69 -2.19 16.12 -3.80
N TYR A 70 -0.99 15.98 -3.22
CA TYR A 70 -0.32 17.03 -2.45
C TYR A 70 1.20 16.83 -2.47
N ASP A 71 1.95 17.92 -2.34
CA ASP A 71 3.39 17.87 -2.13
C ASP A 71 3.70 17.54 -0.67
N GLY A 72 4.67 16.66 -0.45
CA GLY A 72 5.04 16.14 0.86
C GLY A 72 6.46 15.54 0.88
N SER A 73 6.72 14.77 1.93
CA SER A 73 8.04 14.22 2.23
C SER A 73 8.08 12.70 2.21
N LEU A 74 9.29 12.15 2.17
CA LEU A 74 9.53 10.73 2.41
C LEU A 74 9.12 10.33 3.84
N THR A 75 8.41 9.21 3.99
CA THR A 75 7.99 8.63 5.29
C THR A 75 9.07 7.77 5.95
N VAL A 76 10.30 7.87 5.47
CA VAL A 76 11.50 7.20 5.98
C VAL A 76 12.56 8.24 6.35
N PRO A 77 13.53 7.91 7.21
CA PRO A 77 14.58 8.85 7.61
C PRO A 77 15.24 9.56 6.42
N GLY A 78 15.51 10.85 6.58
CA GLY A 78 15.93 11.76 5.51
C GLY A 78 14.83 12.75 5.13
N CYS A 79 13.56 12.32 5.18
CA CYS A 79 12.37 13.17 5.16
C CYS A 79 12.33 14.25 4.06
N TYR A 80 12.98 14.03 2.91
CA TYR A 80 13.08 15.05 1.87
C TYR A 80 11.71 15.41 1.30
N GLU A 81 11.40 16.70 1.28
CA GLU A 81 10.17 17.30 0.73
C GLU A 81 10.22 17.35 -0.79
N THR A 82 10.22 16.18 -1.42
CA THR A 82 10.37 16.00 -2.87
C THR A 82 9.33 15.04 -3.45
N VAL A 83 8.35 14.64 -2.64
CA VAL A 83 7.33 13.66 -3.01
C VAL A 83 6.04 14.40 -3.38
N THR A 84 5.48 14.12 -4.55
CA THR A 84 4.08 14.46 -4.85
C THR A 84 3.24 13.20 -4.62
N TRP A 85 2.44 13.18 -3.56
CA TRP A 85 1.61 12.06 -3.17
C TRP A 85 0.37 11.96 -4.05
N ILE A 86 -0.07 10.73 -4.34
CA ILE A 86 -1.32 10.42 -5.03
C ILE A 86 -2.12 9.48 -4.13
N ILE A 87 -3.26 9.96 -3.64
CA ILE A 87 -4.16 9.20 -2.75
C ILE A 87 -5.49 8.97 -3.46
N PRO A 88 -5.74 7.77 -4.01
CA PRO A 88 -7.06 7.33 -4.45
C PRO A 88 -8.16 7.59 -3.42
N ASN A 89 -9.30 8.12 -3.87
CA ASN A 89 -10.45 8.43 -3.02
C ASN A 89 -11.34 7.20 -2.70
N LYS A 90 -10.96 6.02 -3.19
CA LYS A 90 -11.61 4.76 -2.83
C LYS A 90 -10.58 3.82 -2.23
N PRO A 91 -10.93 3.08 -1.17
CA PRO A 91 -10.03 2.12 -0.57
C PRO A 91 -9.96 0.82 -1.39
N LEU A 92 -8.87 0.08 -1.20
CA LEU A 92 -8.82 -1.33 -1.58
C LEU A 92 -9.45 -2.16 -0.46
N TYR A 93 -10.36 -3.07 -0.81
CA TYR A 93 -10.94 -4.01 0.16
C TYR A 93 -10.08 -5.26 0.26
N ILE A 94 -9.72 -5.64 1.49
CA ILE A 94 -8.89 -6.82 1.76
C ILE A 94 -9.49 -7.66 2.88
N ALA A 95 -9.36 -8.99 2.79
CA ALA A 95 -9.88 -9.85 3.85
C ALA A 95 -9.09 -9.67 5.15
N PHE A 96 -9.78 -9.78 6.28
CA PHE A 96 -9.16 -9.71 7.60
C PHE A 96 -8.02 -10.74 7.80
N THR A 97 -8.17 -11.93 7.21
CA THR A 97 -7.14 -12.97 7.22
C THR A 97 -5.85 -12.52 6.52
N GLN A 98 -5.96 -11.72 5.46
CA GLN A 98 -4.81 -11.17 4.74
C GLN A 98 -4.10 -10.08 5.55
N VAL A 99 -4.86 -9.22 6.25
CA VAL A 99 -4.30 -8.24 7.20
C VAL A 99 -3.49 -8.94 8.29
N ARG A 100 -4.06 -9.99 8.90
CA ARG A 100 -3.35 -10.78 9.92
C ARG A 100 -2.10 -11.43 9.38
N ARG A 101 -2.17 -12.01 8.17
CA ARG A 101 -1.01 -12.63 7.53
C ARG A 101 0.11 -11.63 7.31
N ALA A 102 -0.20 -10.43 6.78
CA ALA A 102 0.79 -9.38 6.57
C ALA A 102 1.47 -8.96 7.89
N ALA A 103 0.70 -8.80 8.97
CA ALA A 103 1.22 -8.42 10.28
C ALA A 103 2.13 -9.47 10.94
N THR A 104 2.14 -10.71 10.45
CA THR A 104 2.94 -11.80 11.01
C THR A 104 4.28 -11.98 10.26
N ILE A 105 4.51 -11.21 9.19
CA ILE A 105 5.78 -11.23 8.44
C ILE A 105 6.78 -10.38 9.24
N THR A 106 7.44 -10.98 10.22
CA THR A 106 8.53 -10.40 11.04
C THR A 106 9.73 -11.32 10.99
#